data_AF-A0A1C5QJC0-F1
#
_entry.id   AF-A0A1C5QJC0-F1
#
_cell.length_a   1.000
_cell.length_b   1.000
_cell.length_c   1.000
_cell.angle_alpha   90.00
_cell.angle_beta   90.00
_cell.angle_gamma   90.00
#
_symmetry.space_group_name_H-M   'P 1'
#
loop_
_entity.id
_entity.type
_entity.pdbx_description
1 polymer ?
#
loop_
_entity_poly.entity_id
_entity_poly.type
_entity_poly.pdbx_seq_one_letter_code
_entity_poly.pdbx_strand_id
1 'polypeptide(L)'
;MNKWEKFEQDCVEFLNKTYGMYARFTHKGGADSTVPDILVETRQGFCFYIEAKHSPAQCGQFVLLPDIITQTFQYSKQNTDSINSSAQMIIEYMNQKFDDYRNAGTAGKEIVMPGGQEIFADWIAEHYRKKDVRFFITNGFKIIPIRRFRECFEISATYRVKRSGSSGVGKKRISVVKDFLFKQDYEIRNVQTEGNKLFITSNLPYHDQRFILNEYEYMFSQRGERYEIRKLSNTYNANVIFSVKLNEYASGLTDQEFITALI
;
A
#
# COMPACT_ATOMS: atom_id res chain seq x y z
N MET A 1 10.67 -10.78 -7.07
CA MET A 1 9.73 -9.65 -7.24
C MET A 1 8.42 -10.04 -6.59
N ASN A 2 7.83 -9.16 -5.80
CA ASN A 2 6.54 -9.46 -5.15
C ASN A 2 5.44 -9.60 -6.20
N LYS A 3 4.37 -10.36 -5.91
CA LYS A 3 3.25 -10.55 -6.85
C LYS A 3 2.61 -9.22 -7.28
N TRP A 4 2.49 -8.27 -6.36
CA TRP A 4 1.90 -6.95 -6.63
C TRP A 4 2.82 -6.07 -7.50
N GLU A 5 4.13 -6.06 -7.23
CA GLU A 5 5.13 -5.33 -8.04
C GLU A 5 5.13 -5.85 -9.48
N LYS A 6 5.03 -7.17 -9.65
CA LYS A 6 4.91 -7.78 -10.98
C LYS A 6 3.65 -7.31 -11.68
N PHE A 7 2.52 -7.34 -10.98
CA PHE A 7 1.24 -6.93 -11.55
C PHE A 7 1.23 -5.46 -12.01
N GLU A 8 1.86 -4.56 -11.25
CA GLU A 8 2.03 -3.16 -11.67
C GLU A 8 2.81 -3.04 -12.98
N GLN A 9 3.91 -3.78 -13.11
CA GLN A 9 4.71 -3.81 -14.35
C GLN A 9 3.92 -4.39 -15.51
N ASP A 10 3.22 -5.51 -15.30
CA ASP A 10 2.38 -6.15 -16.30
C ASP A 10 1.28 -5.19 -16.79
N CYS A 11 0.70 -4.38 -15.88
CA CYS A 11 -0.28 -3.35 -16.23
C CYS A 11 0.31 -2.24 -17.11
N VAL A 12 1.51 -1.75 -16.78
CA VAL A 12 2.20 -0.71 -17.57
C VAL A 12 2.58 -1.23 -18.95
N GLU A 13 3.04 -2.48 -19.05
CA GLU A 13 3.34 -3.13 -20.33
C GLU A 13 2.07 -3.25 -21.18
N PHE A 14 0.98 -3.76 -20.60
CA PHE A 14 -0.32 -3.84 -21.27
C PHE A 14 -0.79 -2.48 -21.78
N LEU A 15 -0.76 -1.44 -20.93
CA LEU A 15 -1.22 -0.10 -21.30
C LEU A 15 -0.39 0.51 -22.43
N ASN A 16 0.95 0.40 -22.37
CA ASN A 16 1.80 0.91 -23.45
C ASN A 16 1.63 0.12 -24.75
N LYS A 17 1.47 -1.21 -24.67
CA LYS A 17 1.25 -2.05 -25.86
C LYS A 17 -0.08 -1.75 -26.54
N THR A 18 -1.15 -1.58 -25.77
CA THR A 18 -2.51 -1.42 -26.28
C THR A 18 -2.84 0.04 -26.61
N TYR A 19 -2.40 0.98 -25.78
CA TYR A 19 -2.80 2.39 -25.84
C TYR A 19 -1.63 3.37 -26.01
N GLY A 20 -0.40 2.88 -26.23
CA GLY A 20 0.80 3.72 -26.39
C GLY A 20 0.76 4.72 -27.55
N MET A 21 -0.14 4.49 -28.51
CA MET A 21 -0.43 5.45 -29.58
C MET A 21 -1.16 6.71 -29.07
N TYR A 22 -1.85 6.65 -27.94
CA TYR A 22 -2.68 7.75 -27.41
C TYR A 22 -2.05 8.44 -26.21
N ALA A 23 -1.31 7.70 -25.37
CA ALA A 23 -0.64 8.23 -24.19
C ALA A 23 0.61 7.41 -23.85
N ARG A 24 1.52 8.01 -23.07
CA ARG A 24 2.65 7.30 -22.45
C ARG A 24 2.27 6.88 -21.03
N PHE A 25 2.55 5.63 -20.68
CA PHE A 25 2.29 5.09 -19.35
C PHE A 25 3.60 4.76 -18.65
N THR A 26 3.86 5.37 -17.51
CA THR A 26 5.12 5.22 -16.77
C THR A 26 4.86 4.68 -15.37
N HIS A 27 5.52 3.58 -15.01
CA HIS A 27 5.49 3.07 -13.64
C HIS A 27 6.08 4.09 -12.64
N LYS A 28 5.36 4.34 -11.56
CA LYS A 28 5.65 5.24 -10.45
C LYS A 28 5.26 4.54 -9.12
N GLY A 29 5.43 5.22 -7.99
CA GLY A 29 5.04 4.69 -6.67
C GLY A 29 5.97 3.60 -6.16
N GLY A 30 5.86 2.38 -6.68
CA GLY A 30 6.56 1.21 -6.16
C GLY A 30 6.32 1.08 -4.65
N ALA A 31 7.38 1.09 -3.85
CA ALA A 31 7.24 1.01 -2.39
C ALA A 31 6.84 2.34 -1.71
N ASP A 32 6.77 3.45 -2.45
CA ASP A 32 6.36 4.75 -1.95
C ASP A 32 4.84 4.94 -2.11
N SER A 33 4.11 4.80 -1.00
CA SER A 33 2.65 4.92 -0.98
C SER A 33 2.12 6.35 -1.18
N THR A 34 3.00 7.35 -1.26
CA THR A 34 2.60 8.75 -1.50
C THR A 34 2.38 9.06 -2.98
N VAL A 35 2.91 8.24 -3.87
CA VAL A 35 2.84 8.42 -5.33
C VAL A 35 2.01 7.28 -5.93
N PRO A 36 1.00 7.56 -6.77
CA PRO A 36 0.23 6.52 -7.46
C PRO A 36 1.08 5.68 -8.41
N ASP A 37 0.56 4.50 -8.78
CA ASP A 37 1.35 3.45 -9.45
C ASP A 37 1.72 3.76 -10.90
N ILE A 38 0.86 4.44 -11.66
CA ILE A 38 1.05 4.65 -13.11
C ILE A 38 0.74 6.10 -13.46
N LEU A 39 1.75 6.83 -13.93
CA LEU A 39 1.56 8.15 -14.54
C LEU A 39 1.15 7.99 -16.01
N VAL A 40 0.10 8.70 -16.40
CA VAL A 40 -0.37 8.81 -17.79
C VAL A 40 -0.06 10.20 -18.30
N GLU A 41 0.60 10.26 -19.45
CA GLU A 41 0.90 11.50 -20.16
C GLU A 41 0.26 11.41 -21.56
N THR A 42 -0.84 12.14 -21.76
CA THR A 42 -1.54 12.14 -23.04
C THR A 42 -0.80 12.97 -24.08
N ARG A 43 -1.05 12.71 -25.37
CA ARG A 43 -0.44 13.51 -26.44
C ARG A 43 -0.88 14.98 -26.44
N GLN A 44 -2.02 15.29 -25.83
CA GLN A 44 -2.51 16.67 -25.68
C GLN A 44 -1.88 17.40 -24.48
N GLY A 45 -1.01 16.75 -23.71
CA GLY A 45 -0.31 17.34 -22.56
C GLY A 45 -1.05 17.21 -21.23
N PHE A 46 -2.18 16.50 -21.18
CA PHE A 46 -2.84 16.20 -19.91
C PHE A 46 -2.08 15.09 -19.19
N CYS A 47 -1.86 15.29 -17.89
CA CYS A 47 -1.30 14.29 -17.01
C CYS A 47 -2.34 13.88 -15.98
N PHE A 48 -2.39 12.59 -15.66
CA PHE A 48 -3.18 12.04 -14.56
C PHE A 48 -2.61 10.68 -14.16
N TYR A 49 -3.17 10.06 -13.12
CA TYR A 49 -2.72 8.77 -12.63
C TYR A 49 -3.74 7.65 -12.81
N ILE A 50 -3.20 6.44 -12.92
CA ILE A 50 -3.94 5.17 -12.81
C ILE A 50 -3.34 4.41 -11.62
N GLU A 51 -4.20 3.90 -10.75
CA GLU A 51 -3.80 3.06 -9.63
C GLU A 51 -3.98 1.58 -9.97
N ALA A 52 -2.96 0.75 -9.74
CA ALA A 52 -3.02 -0.68 -9.98
C ALA A 52 -3.48 -1.41 -8.71
N LYS A 53 -4.48 -2.27 -8.82
CA LYS A 53 -4.97 -3.08 -7.70
C LYS A 53 -5.22 -4.52 -8.14
N HIS A 54 -4.33 -5.42 -7.74
CA HIS A 54 -4.51 -6.85 -7.94
C HIS A 54 -5.49 -7.40 -6.89
N SER A 55 -6.79 -7.33 -7.18
CA SER A 55 -7.85 -7.75 -6.27
C SER A 55 -7.78 -9.25 -5.94
N PRO A 56 -8.06 -9.64 -4.67
CA PRO A 56 -8.37 -8.76 -3.55
C PRO A 56 -7.13 -8.00 -3.04
N ALA A 57 -7.31 -6.72 -2.67
CA ALA A 57 -6.20 -5.83 -2.30
C ALA A 57 -6.58 -4.86 -1.19
N GLN A 58 -5.58 -4.31 -0.49
CA GLN A 58 -5.76 -3.12 0.37
C GLN A 58 -5.92 -1.87 -0.52
N CYS A 59 -6.75 -0.92 -0.10
CA CYS A 59 -7.07 0.26 -0.89
C CYS A 59 -7.12 1.54 -0.04
N GLY A 60 -5.99 1.87 0.59
CA GLY A 60 -5.84 3.04 1.45
C GLY A 60 -6.09 2.77 2.93
N GLN A 61 -5.66 3.72 3.75
CA GLN A 61 -5.78 3.66 5.20
C GLN A 61 -5.65 5.05 5.84
N PHE A 62 -6.10 5.19 7.08
CA PHE A 62 -5.77 6.31 7.95
C PHE A 62 -5.60 5.88 9.40
N VAL A 63 -4.70 6.55 10.13
CA VAL A 63 -4.40 6.30 11.54
C VAL A 63 -5.44 7.00 12.42
N LEU A 64 -5.95 6.26 13.40
CA LEU A 64 -6.71 6.82 14.52
C LEU A 64 -5.98 6.54 15.83
N LEU A 65 -6.07 7.47 16.77
CA LEU A 65 -5.46 7.37 18.09
C LEU A 65 -6.58 7.33 19.14
N PRO A 66 -6.69 6.25 19.95
CA PRO A 66 -7.68 6.19 21.00
C PRO A 66 -7.32 7.18 22.12
N ASP A 67 -8.27 8.02 22.50
CA ASP A 67 -8.23 8.88 23.67
C ASP A 67 -9.08 8.24 24.77
N ILE A 68 -8.40 7.70 25.78
CA ILE A 68 -9.03 6.98 26.89
C ILE A 68 -9.83 7.93 27.80
N ILE A 69 -9.44 9.21 27.89
CA ILE A 69 -10.08 10.19 28.76
C ILE A 69 -11.43 10.58 28.18
N THR A 70 -11.46 10.90 26.89
CA THR A 70 -12.70 11.30 26.22
C THR A 70 -13.51 10.12 25.67
N GLN A 71 -12.93 8.92 25.68
CA GLN A 71 -13.49 7.71 25.04
C GLN A 71 -13.81 7.93 23.56
N THR A 72 -12.89 8.60 22.85
CA THR A 72 -13.03 8.88 21.42
C THR A 72 -11.78 8.52 20.64
N PHE A 73 -11.92 8.37 19.33
CA PHE A 73 -10.80 8.24 18.40
C PHE A 73 -10.46 9.58 17.78
N GLN A 74 -9.20 9.97 17.89
CA GLN A 74 -8.66 11.17 17.27
C GLN A 74 -8.01 10.84 15.92
N TYR A 75 -8.32 11.62 14.89
CA TYR A 75 -7.64 11.51 13.61
C TYR A 75 -6.18 11.95 13.74
N SER A 76 -5.24 11.09 13.38
CA SER A 76 -3.81 11.40 13.53
C SER A 76 -3.41 12.60 12.69
N LYS A 77 -2.69 13.54 13.30
CA LYS A 77 -2.07 14.69 12.61
C LYS A 77 -0.97 14.27 11.64
N GLN A 78 -0.51 13.01 11.69
CA GLN A 78 0.50 12.44 10.80
C GLN A 78 -0.10 11.73 9.59
N ASN A 79 -1.43 11.69 9.46
CA ASN A 79 -2.06 11.21 8.24
C ASN A 79 -1.70 12.13 7.06
N THR A 80 -1.53 11.54 5.89
CA THR A 80 -1.19 12.29 4.66
C THR A 80 -2.33 13.16 4.18
N ASP A 81 -3.57 12.69 4.37
CA ASP A 81 -4.77 13.41 3.97
C ASP A 81 -5.39 14.12 5.16
N SER A 82 -5.99 15.28 4.89
CA SER A 82 -6.90 15.91 5.82
C SER A 82 -8.12 15.02 6.05
N ILE A 83 -8.67 15.05 7.26
CA ILE A 83 -9.94 14.40 7.56
C ILE A 83 -11.04 14.89 6.60
N ASN A 84 -11.84 13.96 6.09
CA ASN A 84 -13.02 14.23 5.26
C ASN A 84 -14.31 13.74 5.94
N SER A 85 -15.46 14.00 5.33
CA SER A 85 -16.77 13.61 5.87
C SER A 85 -16.88 12.10 6.09
N SER A 86 -16.41 11.28 5.14
CA SER A 86 -16.44 9.83 5.28
C SER A 86 -15.60 9.35 6.48
N ALA A 87 -14.41 9.92 6.69
CA ALA A 87 -13.60 9.61 7.87
C ALA A 87 -14.28 10.04 9.16
N GLN A 88 -14.95 11.20 9.19
CA GLN A 88 -15.74 11.65 10.34
C GLN A 88 -16.86 10.67 10.68
N MET A 89 -17.64 10.23 9.68
CA MET A 89 -18.72 9.25 9.88
C MET A 89 -18.20 7.91 10.43
N ILE A 90 -17.04 7.45 9.95
CA ILE A 90 -16.38 6.23 10.46
C ILE A 90 -15.97 6.42 11.93
N ILE A 91 -15.36 7.57 12.26
CA ILE A 91 -14.92 7.89 13.63
C ILE A 91 -16.12 7.99 14.57
N GLU A 92 -17.18 8.69 14.16
CA GLU A 92 -18.41 8.82 14.95
C GLU A 92 -19.03 7.46 15.26
N TYR A 93 -19.10 6.58 14.25
CA TYR A 93 -19.56 5.20 14.45
C TYR A 93 -18.66 4.41 15.40
N MET A 94 -17.33 4.54 15.25
CA MET A 94 -16.39 3.87 16.15
C MET A 94 -16.46 4.40 17.58
N ASN A 95 -16.71 5.70 17.78
CA ASN A 95 -16.85 6.32 19.10
C ASN A 95 -18.08 5.80 19.86
N GLN A 96 -19.20 5.54 19.15
CA GLN A 96 -20.38 4.90 19.75
C GLN A 96 -20.09 3.48 20.29
N LYS A 97 -19.00 2.87 19.82
CA LYS A 97 -18.54 1.53 20.17
C LYS A 97 -17.06 1.59 20.59
N PHE A 98 -16.68 2.59 21.38
CA PHE A 98 -15.26 2.86 21.68
C PHE A 98 -14.55 1.66 22.31
N ASP A 99 -15.14 1.04 23.34
CA ASP A 99 -14.56 -0.10 24.05
C ASP A 99 -14.36 -1.33 23.17
N ASP A 100 -15.21 -1.43 22.15
CA ASP A 100 -15.22 -2.48 21.15
C ASP A 100 -14.01 -2.39 20.21
N TYR A 101 -13.46 -1.20 19.97
CA TYR A 101 -12.37 -0.95 19.03
C TYR A 101 -11.04 -0.57 19.69
N ARG A 102 -11.05 0.05 20.89
CA ARG A 102 -9.83 0.57 21.56
C ARG A 102 -8.75 -0.48 21.80
N ASN A 103 -9.16 -1.75 21.93
CA ASN A 103 -8.28 -2.88 22.20
C ASN A 103 -7.98 -3.72 20.94
N ALA A 104 -8.25 -3.19 19.74
CA ALA A 104 -7.99 -3.90 18.50
C ALA A 104 -6.51 -4.27 18.37
N GLY A 105 -6.21 -5.57 18.28
CA GLY A 105 -4.87 -6.09 18.07
C GLY A 105 -4.45 -6.08 16.59
N THR A 106 -3.50 -6.94 16.23
CA THR A 106 -3.00 -7.09 14.86
C THR A 106 -4.01 -7.75 13.92
N ALA A 107 -4.88 -8.63 14.44
CA ALA A 107 -6.01 -9.18 13.70
C ALA A 107 -7.04 -8.09 13.33
N GLY A 108 -7.21 -7.11 14.23
CA GLY A 108 -8.16 -6.02 14.06
C GLY A 108 -9.60 -6.40 14.37
N LYS A 109 -10.48 -5.42 14.17
CA LYS A 109 -11.94 -5.57 14.23
C LYS A 109 -12.55 -4.93 13.00
N GLU A 110 -13.44 -5.67 12.34
CA GLU A 110 -14.19 -5.18 11.18
C GLU A 110 -15.15 -4.06 11.59
N ILE A 111 -15.25 -3.04 10.73
CA ILE A 111 -16.16 -1.90 10.92
C ILE A 111 -17.43 -2.19 10.13
N VAL A 112 -18.41 -2.78 10.80
CA VAL A 112 -19.71 -3.12 10.19
C VAL A 112 -20.69 -1.99 10.49
N MET A 113 -20.78 -0.98 9.63
CA MET A 113 -21.67 0.18 9.83
C MET A 113 -22.77 0.28 8.76
N PRO A 114 -23.96 0.83 9.10
CA PRO A 114 -24.99 1.12 8.11
C PRO A 114 -24.45 2.03 7.00
N GLY A 115 -24.72 1.69 5.74
CA GLY A 115 -24.20 2.44 4.60
C GLY A 115 -22.68 2.32 4.36
N GLY A 116 -22.01 1.39 5.04
CA GLY A 116 -20.54 1.27 5.01
C GLY A 116 -19.94 1.20 3.59
N GLN A 117 -20.53 0.43 2.67
CA GLN A 117 -20.04 0.35 1.28
C GLN A 117 -19.92 1.72 0.60
N GLU A 118 -20.92 2.58 0.78
CA GLU A 118 -20.96 3.92 0.19
C GLU A 118 -19.94 4.85 0.86
N ILE A 119 -19.94 4.89 2.18
CA ILE A 119 -19.02 5.71 2.97
C ILE A 119 -17.56 5.35 2.67
N PHE A 120 -17.25 4.05 2.60
CA PHE A 120 -15.90 3.56 2.31
C PHE A 120 -15.50 3.85 0.86
N ALA A 121 -16.41 3.64 -0.10
CA ALA A 121 -16.17 4.00 -1.51
C ALA A 121 -15.88 5.48 -1.68
N ASP A 122 -16.66 6.35 -1.02
CA ASP A 122 -16.49 7.79 -1.10
C ASP A 122 -15.16 8.23 -0.48
N TRP A 123 -14.77 7.64 0.66
CA TRP A 123 -13.47 7.88 1.26
C TRP A 123 -12.34 7.53 0.29
N ILE A 124 -12.39 6.33 -0.30
CA ILE A 124 -11.38 5.84 -1.25
C ILE A 124 -11.34 6.74 -2.48
N ALA A 125 -12.50 7.06 -3.07
CA ALA A 125 -12.59 7.89 -4.25
C ALA A 125 -12.02 9.29 -3.99
N GLU A 126 -12.29 9.90 -2.84
CA GLU A 126 -11.70 11.19 -2.47
C GLU A 126 -10.18 11.09 -2.25
N HIS A 127 -9.71 10.07 -1.53
CA HIS A 127 -8.29 9.82 -1.26
C HIS A 127 -7.49 9.77 -2.57
N TYR A 128 -7.96 9.01 -3.55
CA TYR A 128 -7.27 8.85 -4.83
C TYR A 128 -7.46 10.04 -5.76
N ARG A 129 -8.62 10.71 -5.75
CA ARG A 129 -8.85 11.93 -6.54
C ARG A 129 -7.92 13.08 -6.13
N LYS A 130 -7.58 13.20 -4.83
CA LYS A 130 -6.59 14.18 -4.34
C LYS A 130 -5.19 13.97 -4.93
N LYS A 131 -4.89 12.76 -5.40
CA LYS A 131 -3.65 12.38 -6.08
C LYS A 131 -3.78 12.38 -7.61
N ASP A 132 -4.85 12.98 -8.15
CA ASP A 132 -5.21 12.99 -9.58
C ASP A 132 -5.29 11.60 -10.22
N VAL A 133 -5.69 10.60 -9.42
CA VAL A 133 -6.04 9.27 -9.94
C VAL A 133 -7.44 9.33 -10.54
N ARG A 134 -7.54 8.95 -11.81
CA ARG A 134 -8.81 8.95 -12.55
C ARG A 134 -9.34 7.55 -12.82
N PHE A 135 -8.45 6.56 -12.90
CA PHE A 135 -8.80 5.18 -13.16
C PHE A 135 -8.05 4.23 -12.23
N PHE A 136 -8.63 3.06 -12.04
CA PHE A 136 -7.96 1.89 -11.52
C PHE A 136 -7.75 0.89 -12.65
N ILE A 137 -6.65 0.15 -12.62
CA ILE A 137 -6.47 -1.05 -13.43
C ILE A 137 -6.36 -2.26 -12.50
N THR A 138 -7.14 -3.30 -12.79
CA THR A 138 -7.29 -4.46 -11.90
C THR A 138 -7.24 -5.78 -12.67
N ASN A 139 -7.60 -6.90 -12.03
CA ASN A 139 -7.50 -8.25 -12.57
C ASN A 139 -8.07 -8.34 -14.00
N GLY A 140 -7.35 -9.04 -14.88
CA GLY A 140 -7.68 -9.09 -16.30
C GLY A 140 -7.52 -7.77 -17.04
N PHE A 141 -6.72 -6.84 -16.49
CA PHE A 141 -6.46 -5.50 -17.03
C PHE A 141 -7.72 -4.64 -17.23
N LYS A 142 -8.78 -4.92 -16.45
CA LYS A 142 -10.00 -4.10 -16.48
C LYS A 142 -9.68 -2.69 -15.98
N ILE A 143 -10.04 -1.68 -16.78
CA ILE A 143 -9.87 -0.27 -16.45
C ILE A 143 -11.20 0.26 -15.87
N ILE A 144 -11.18 0.71 -14.62
CA ILE A 144 -12.36 1.14 -13.88
C ILE A 144 -12.23 2.64 -13.58
N PRO A 145 -13.17 3.49 -14.05
CA PRO A 145 -13.19 4.89 -13.67
C PRO A 145 -13.41 5.04 -12.17
N ILE A 146 -12.72 5.98 -11.53
CA ILE A 146 -12.88 6.23 -10.08
C ILE A 146 -14.34 6.53 -9.68
N ARG A 147 -15.11 7.15 -10.58
CA ARG A 147 -16.55 7.42 -10.40
C ARG A 147 -17.43 6.17 -10.33
N ARG A 148 -16.96 5.03 -10.84
CA ARG A 148 -17.67 3.73 -10.83
C ARG A 148 -17.09 2.77 -9.78
N PHE A 149 -16.21 3.25 -8.89
CA PHE A 149 -15.48 2.40 -7.95
C PHE A 149 -16.43 1.54 -7.08
N ARG A 150 -17.47 2.16 -6.52
CA ARG A 150 -18.50 1.49 -5.70
C ARG A 150 -19.22 0.35 -6.43
N GLU A 151 -19.52 0.52 -7.71
CA GLU A 151 -20.25 -0.49 -8.50
C GLU A 151 -19.38 -1.72 -8.78
N CYS A 152 -18.06 -1.49 -8.89
CA CYS A 152 -17.13 -2.52 -9.32
C CYS A 152 -16.47 -3.28 -8.18
N PHE A 153 -16.41 -2.72 -6.96
CA PHE A 153 -15.73 -3.34 -5.83
C PHE A 153 -16.66 -3.52 -4.62
N GLU A 154 -16.61 -4.70 -4.02
CA GLU A 154 -17.01 -4.91 -2.64
C GLU A 154 -15.90 -4.40 -1.72
N ILE A 155 -16.26 -3.56 -0.74
CA ILE A 155 -15.31 -2.84 0.10
C ILE A 155 -15.54 -3.19 1.57
N SER A 156 -14.50 -3.62 2.27
CA SER A 156 -14.55 -3.79 3.72
C SER A 156 -13.56 -2.85 4.40
N ALA A 157 -13.84 -2.49 5.65
CA ALA A 157 -12.96 -1.69 6.48
C ALA A 157 -12.66 -2.44 7.79
N THR A 158 -11.40 -2.43 8.21
CA THR A 158 -10.96 -3.03 9.47
C THR A 158 -10.13 -2.04 10.25
N TYR A 159 -10.45 -1.85 11.52
CA TYR A 159 -9.57 -1.15 12.45
C TYR A 159 -8.57 -2.12 13.05
N ARG A 160 -7.27 -1.97 12.76
CA ARG A 160 -6.24 -2.90 13.22
C ARG A 160 -4.90 -2.23 13.50
N VAL A 161 -4.14 -2.82 14.42
CA VAL A 161 -2.74 -2.46 14.64
C VAL A 161 -1.89 -2.99 13.48
N LYS A 162 -1.19 -2.09 12.80
CA LYS A 162 -0.24 -2.40 11.73
C LYS A 162 1.11 -1.79 12.08
N ARG A 163 2.14 -2.63 12.05
CA ARG A 163 3.53 -2.18 12.15
C ARG A 163 3.85 -1.30 10.95
N SER A 164 4.55 -0.20 11.16
CA SER A 164 5.05 0.61 10.05
C SER A 164 6.03 -0.21 9.19
N GLY A 165 6.33 0.29 7.98
CA GLY A 165 7.20 -0.37 7.02
C GLY A 165 8.63 -0.62 7.54
N SER A 166 9.40 -1.36 6.74
CA SER A 166 10.84 -1.55 6.98
C SER A 166 11.66 -0.47 6.26
N SER A 167 12.92 -0.32 6.65
CA SER A 167 13.89 0.59 6.03
C SER A 167 15.21 -0.14 5.74
N GLY A 168 16.11 0.49 4.99
CA GLY A 168 17.49 0.01 4.92
C GLY A 168 18.18 0.09 6.28
N VAL A 169 19.28 -0.64 6.48
CA VAL A 169 20.04 -0.69 7.75
C VAL A 169 20.43 0.70 8.25
N GLY A 170 20.77 1.61 7.34
CA GLY A 170 21.26 2.95 7.64
C GLY A 170 22.77 2.99 7.77
N LYS A 171 23.41 4.01 7.16
CA LYS A 171 24.88 4.14 7.05
C LYS A 171 25.62 3.91 8.38
N LYS A 172 25.11 4.48 9.48
CA LYS A 172 25.73 4.40 10.81
C LYS A 172 25.71 3.00 11.44
N ARG A 173 24.85 2.09 10.97
CA ARG A 173 24.66 0.75 11.55
C ARG A 173 25.23 -0.37 10.67
N ILE A 174 25.63 -0.06 9.44
CA ILE A 174 26.07 -1.08 8.48
C ILE A 174 27.26 -1.89 9.00
N SER A 175 28.29 -1.24 9.57
CA SER A 175 29.44 -1.94 10.15
C SER A 175 29.02 -2.89 11.27
N VAL A 176 28.23 -2.38 12.23
CA VAL A 176 27.77 -3.15 13.38
C VAL A 176 26.93 -4.36 12.98
N VAL A 177 26.00 -4.20 12.01
CA VAL A 177 25.19 -5.31 11.50
C VAL A 177 26.05 -6.30 10.71
N LYS A 178 27.00 -5.82 9.90
CA LYS A 178 27.93 -6.67 9.15
C LYS A 178 28.79 -7.53 10.09
N ASP A 179 29.36 -6.92 11.13
CA ASP A 179 30.17 -7.62 12.13
C ASP A 179 29.35 -8.66 12.91
N PHE A 180 28.09 -8.33 13.24
CA PHE A 180 27.17 -9.28 13.85
C PHE A 180 26.95 -10.50 12.94
N LEU A 181 26.63 -10.27 11.67
CA LEU A 181 26.35 -11.34 10.71
C LEU A 181 27.54 -12.30 10.53
N PHE A 182 28.78 -11.80 10.53
CA PHE A 182 29.98 -12.64 10.45
C PHE A 182 30.34 -13.39 11.74
N LYS A 183 29.86 -12.91 12.90
CA LYS A 183 30.07 -13.59 14.18
C LYS A 183 29.03 -14.66 14.46
N GLN A 184 27.90 -14.62 13.77
CA GLN A 184 26.85 -15.63 13.84
C GLN A 184 27.09 -16.74 12.82
N ASP A 185 26.40 -17.86 13.00
CA ASP A 185 26.51 -19.06 12.15
C ASP A 185 25.73 -18.92 10.82
N TYR A 186 25.83 -17.75 10.18
CA TYR A 186 25.25 -17.54 8.85
C TYR A 186 26.27 -17.91 7.77
N GLU A 187 25.88 -18.78 6.82
CA GLU A 187 26.69 -19.10 5.64
C GLU A 187 26.61 -17.96 4.63
N ILE A 188 27.45 -16.94 4.81
CA ILE A 188 27.47 -15.75 3.96
C ILE A 188 28.62 -15.85 2.95
N ARG A 189 28.29 -15.89 1.66
CA ARG A 189 29.28 -15.90 0.57
C ARG A 189 29.84 -14.52 0.26
N ASN A 190 29.00 -13.50 0.31
CA ASN A 190 29.37 -12.14 -0.04
C ASN A 190 28.50 -11.13 0.73
N VAL A 191 29.07 -9.94 0.96
CA VAL A 191 28.39 -8.80 1.58
C VAL A 191 28.67 -7.55 0.75
N GLN A 192 27.62 -6.88 0.31
CA GLN A 192 27.69 -5.64 -0.47
C GLN A 192 26.93 -4.52 0.23
N THR A 193 27.42 -3.28 0.09
CA THR A 193 26.77 -2.09 0.65
C THR A 193 26.42 -1.14 -0.48
N GLU A 194 25.17 -0.68 -0.51
CA GLU A 194 24.67 0.27 -1.51
C GLU A 194 23.98 1.43 -0.78
N GLY A 195 24.71 2.53 -0.59
CA GLY A 195 24.19 3.69 0.14
C GLY A 195 23.86 3.38 1.60
N ASN A 196 22.58 3.29 1.94
CA ASN A 196 22.10 2.93 3.28
C ASN A 196 21.64 1.46 3.41
N LYS A 197 21.82 0.66 2.35
CA LYS A 197 21.40 -0.73 2.26
C LYS A 197 22.59 -1.68 2.43
N LEU A 198 22.31 -2.84 3.00
CA LEU A 198 23.26 -3.95 3.15
C LEU A 198 22.65 -5.17 2.45
N PHE A 199 23.42 -5.78 1.57
CA PHE A 199 23.04 -6.98 0.83
C PHE A 199 23.98 -8.12 1.18
N ILE A 200 23.43 -9.33 1.24
CA ILE A 200 24.21 -10.56 1.38
C ILE A 200 23.81 -11.58 0.32
N THR A 201 24.70 -12.51 0.00
CA THR A 201 24.39 -13.70 -0.80
C THR A 201 24.71 -14.96 0.00
N SER A 202 23.83 -15.95 -0.08
CA SER A 202 23.98 -17.26 0.57
C SER A 202 23.34 -18.34 -0.31
N ASN A 203 23.75 -19.59 -0.14
CA ASN A 203 22.99 -20.74 -0.67
C ASN A 203 21.79 -21.09 0.19
N LEU A 204 21.81 -20.67 1.45
CA LEU A 204 20.81 -21.04 2.42
C LEU A 204 19.60 -20.10 2.31
N PRO A 205 18.39 -20.64 2.49
CA PRO A 205 17.15 -19.89 2.27
C PRO A 205 16.85 -19.00 3.49
N TYR A 206 17.46 -17.81 3.55
CA TYR A 206 17.28 -16.91 4.70
C TYR A 206 16.05 -15.99 4.62
N HIS A 207 15.25 -16.03 3.55
CA HIS A 207 14.13 -15.11 3.41
C HIS A 207 13.18 -15.15 4.62
N ASP A 208 12.83 -13.97 5.14
CA ASP A 208 11.95 -13.73 6.29
C ASP A 208 12.51 -14.16 7.65
N GLN A 209 13.72 -14.74 7.68
CA GLN A 209 14.44 -14.91 8.93
C GLN A 209 14.74 -13.54 9.56
N ARG A 210 14.70 -13.50 10.89
CA ARG A 210 14.86 -12.27 11.67
C ARG A 210 15.92 -12.42 12.75
N PHE A 211 16.50 -11.30 13.14
CA PHE A 211 17.42 -11.21 14.27
C PHE A 211 17.28 -9.85 14.96
N ILE A 212 17.66 -9.80 16.23
CA ILE A 212 17.64 -8.57 17.03
C ILE A 212 19.08 -8.13 17.27
N LEU A 213 19.36 -6.85 17.05
CA LEU A 213 20.64 -6.24 17.35
C LEU A 213 20.43 -4.79 17.81
N ASN A 214 20.91 -4.47 19.01
CA ASN A 214 20.80 -3.13 19.62
C ASN A 214 19.37 -2.57 19.54
N GLU A 215 18.41 -3.34 20.08
CA GLU A 215 16.98 -2.97 20.19
C GLU A 215 16.21 -2.85 18.86
N TYR A 216 16.87 -3.14 17.74
CA TYR A 216 16.25 -3.19 16.43
C TYR A 216 16.12 -4.62 15.93
N GLU A 217 14.96 -4.93 15.38
CA GLU A 217 14.71 -6.15 14.65
C GLU A 217 15.09 -5.94 13.18
N TYR A 218 15.85 -6.87 12.63
CA TYR A 218 16.24 -6.92 11.23
C TYR A 218 15.67 -8.18 10.59
N MET A 219 15.51 -8.15 9.27
CA MET A 219 14.98 -9.26 8.48
C MET A 219 15.75 -9.40 7.17
N PHE A 220 15.99 -10.63 6.76
CA PHE A 220 16.51 -10.96 5.43
C PHE A 220 15.37 -10.92 4.41
N SER A 221 15.44 -10.01 3.43
CA SER A 221 14.41 -9.85 2.41
C SER A 221 14.96 -10.20 1.03
N GLN A 222 14.45 -11.24 0.41
CA GLN A 222 14.98 -11.72 -0.88
C GLN A 222 14.73 -10.72 -2.02
N ARG A 223 15.75 -10.47 -2.83
CA ARG A 223 15.77 -9.52 -3.97
C ARG A 223 16.54 -10.15 -5.14
N GLY A 224 15.89 -11.03 -5.89
CA GLY A 224 16.58 -11.88 -6.87
C GLY A 224 17.51 -12.86 -6.16
N GLU A 225 18.77 -12.91 -6.57
CA GLU A 225 19.81 -13.83 -6.05
C GLU A 225 20.47 -13.37 -4.74
N ARG A 226 20.03 -12.24 -4.16
CA ARG A 226 20.60 -11.68 -2.94
C ARG A 226 19.52 -11.37 -1.91
N TYR A 227 19.90 -11.23 -0.66
CA TYR A 227 19.03 -10.74 0.41
C TYR A 227 19.40 -9.32 0.79
N GLU A 228 18.42 -8.42 0.81
CA GLU A 228 18.55 -7.12 1.46
C GLU A 228 18.29 -7.29 2.96
N ILE A 229 19.22 -6.82 3.80
CA ILE A 229 18.98 -6.70 5.23
C ILE A 229 18.12 -5.46 5.48
N ARG A 230 16.90 -5.69 5.97
CA ARG A 230 15.92 -4.64 6.25
C ARG A 230 15.79 -4.45 7.74
N LYS A 231 15.83 -3.20 8.21
CA LYS A 231 15.48 -2.83 9.58
C LYS A 231 13.97 -2.67 9.68
N LEU A 232 13.32 -3.42 10.58
CA LEU A 232 11.88 -3.31 10.83
C LEU A 232 11.60 -2.12 11.78
N SER A 233 10.46 -1.44 11.61
CA SER A 233 10.08 -0.31 12.47
C SER A 233 9.68 -0.78 13.88
N ASN A 234 9.86 0.04 14.91
CA ASN A 234 9.31 -0.26 16.24
C ASN A 234 7.93 0.40 16.47
N THR A 235 7.41 1.10 15.46
CA THR A 235 6.13 1.80 15.54
C THR A 235 5.00 0.88 15.12
N TYR A 236 3.99 0.80 15.98
CA TYR A 236 2.75 0.05 15.79
C TYR A 236 1.58 0.98 15.99
N ASN A 237 0.96 1.40 14.89
CA ASN A 237 -0.21 2.28 14.94
C ASN A 237 -1.45 1.50 14.57
N ALA A 238 -2.58 1.84 15.17
CA ALA A 238 -3.87 1.34 14.75
C ALA A 238 -4.43 2.21 13.61
N ASN A 239 -4.96 1.56 12.59
CA ASN A 239 -5.42 2.22 11.37
C ASN A 239 -6.77 1.64 10.98
N VAL A 240 -7.64 2.49 10.44
CA VAL A 240 -8.72 2.03 9.57
C VAL A 240 -8.08 1.71 8.23
N ILE A 241 -8.20 0.46 7.78
CA ILE A 241 -7.64 -0.03 6.52
C ILE A 241 -8.78 -0.55 5.67
N PHE A 242 -8.83 -0.11 4.42
CA PHE A 242 -9.81 -0.57 3.45
C PHE A 242 -9.27 -1.74 2.65
N SER A 243 -10.11 -2.73 2.41
CA SER A 243 -9.84 -3.85 1.50
C SER A 243 -10.92 -3.88 0.43
N VAL A 244 -10.53 -4.22 -0.80
CA VAL A 244 -11.41 -4.24 -1.95
C VAL A 244 -11.31 -5.56 -2.67
N LYS A 245 -12.47 -6.05 -3.12
CA LYS A 245 -12.61 -7.26 -3.92
C LYS A 245 -13.44 -6.90 -5.15
N LEU A 246 -12.88 -7.17 -6.33
CA LEU A 246 -13.54 -6.94 -7.61
C LEU A 246 -14.78 -7.83 -7.71
N ASN A 247 -15.92 -7.21 -8.01
CA ASN A 247 -17.17 -7.91 -8.28
C ASN A 247 -17.02 -8.71 -9.58
N GLU A 248 -17.46 -9.96 -9.59
CA GLU A 248 -17.32 -10.86 -10.74
C GLU A 248 -17.99 -10.28 -12.00
N TYR A 249 -19.11 -9.59 -11.82
CA TYR A 249 -19.89 -8.92 -12.87
C TYR A 249 -19.43 -7.50 -13.19
N ALA A 250 -18.35 -7.01 -12.56
CA ALA A 250 -17.84 -5.68 -12.85
C ALA A 250 -17.35 -5.59 -14.30
N SER A 251 -17.94 -4.66 -15.05
CA SER A 251 -17.48 -4.25 -16.37
C SER A 251 -16.55 -3.05 -16.24
N GLY A 252 -15.33 -3.18 -16.78
CA GLY A 252 -14.46 -2.03 -17.00
C GLY A 252 -14.96 -1.16 -18.15
N LEU A 253 -14.19 -0.13 -18.49
CA LEU A 253 -14.33 0.56 -19.76
C LEU A 253 -14.02 -0.39 -20.91
N THR A 254 -14.73 -0.19 -22.02
CA THR A 254 -14.31 -0.66 -23.33
C THR A 254 -13.09 0.11 -23.81
N ASP A 255 -12.35 -0.48 -24.76
CA ASP A 255 -11.18 0.17 -25.37
C ASP A 255 -11.52 1.56 -25.93
N GLN A 256 -12.67 1.69 -26.61
CA GLN A 256 -13.11 2.96 -27.19
C GLN A 256 -13.41 4.02 -26.14
N GLU A 257 -14.05 3.65 -25.03
CA GLU A 257 -14.32 4.58 -23.92
C GLU A 257 -13.01 5.06 -23.28
N PHE A 258 -12.04 4.16 -23.10
CA PHE A 258 -10.76 4.53 -22.52
C PHE A 258 -9.92 5.39 -23.48
N ILE A 259 -9.88 5.05 -24.76
CA ILE A 259 -9.22 5.89 -25.79
C ILE A 259 -9.82 7.30 -25.81
N THR A 260 -11.15 7.42 -25.73
CA THR A 260 -11.83 8.72 -25.67
C THR A 260 -11.41 9.53 -24.44
N ALA A 261 -11.07 8.88 -23.33
CA ALA A 261 -10.58 9.58 -22.14
C ALA A 261 -9.09 9.97 -22.22
N LEU A 262 -8.33 9.45 -23.18
CA LEU A 262 -6.91 9.76 -23.40
C LEU A 262 -6.69 10.87 -24.45
N ILE A 263 -7.69 11.13 -25.28
CA ILE A 263 -7.67 12.20 -26.29
C ILE A 263 -8.24 13.45 -25.64
#